data_AF-A0A929MQI4-F1
#
_entry.id   AF-A0A929MQI4-F1
#
_cell.length_a   1.000
_cell.length_b   1.000
_cell.length_c   1.000
_cell.angle_alpha   90.00
_cell.angle_beta   90.00
_cell.angle_gamma   90.00
#
_symmetry.space_group_name_H-M   'P 1'
#
loop_
_entity.id
_entity.type
_entity.pdbx_description
1 polymer ?
#
loop_
_entity_poly.entity_id
_entity_poly.type
_entity_poly.pdbx_seq_one_letter_code
_entity_poly.pdbx_strand_id
1 'polypeptide(L)'
;GILNAWGALRTWQTHMVAHALHYKQIYSYLGILEALSGAAVEVVFLSFDQVIADGVPADVDVLINAGDAGTAFSGGQHWARPELLSAIRRFVYQGGGLVGVGEPSAHLQNGRFFQLAEILGVDKELGFSLSTDKYFTQARDSHFITADLEVGQVPDFGESMHNLYALSEETEILEYSNGEVHMAAHDYGQGRGVYLAGLPYSIDNTRLLMRALYYAAHKEADFNKWHSSNPAVEVHAYPAKGKYAIVNNTAEPQVTTVYDGQGISHEVSLAASEIRWEEI
;
A
#
# COMPACT_ATOMS: atom_id res chain seq x y z
N GLY A 1 4.73 7.85 -3.74
CA GLY A 1 6.20 7.90 -3.71
C GLY A 1 6.77 6.71 -2.97
N ILE A 2 7.58 5.88 -3.62
CA ILE A 2 8.32 4.79 -2.98
C ILE A 2 9.53 5.37 -2.25
N LEU A 3 9.58 5.24 -0.92
CA LEU A 3 10.63 5.80 -0.08
C LEU A 3 11.60 4.70 0.38
N ASN A 4 12.88 4.85 0.00
CA ASN A 4 13.97 3.96 0.41
C ASN A 4 15.33 4.68 0.40
N ALA A 5 16.44 3.97 0.60
CA ALA A 5 17.78 4.58 0.64
C ALA A 5 18.30 5.02 -0.74
N TRP A 6 17.76 4.49 -1.84
CA TRP A 6 18.26 4.72 -3.20
C TRP A 6 17.48 5.79 -3.97
N GLY A 7 16.17 5.89 -3.74
CA GLY A 7 15.28 6.75 -4.51
C GLY A 7 15.38 6.50 -6.02
N ALA A 8 15.34 7.58 -6.81
CA ALA A 8 15.35 7.53 -8.27
C ALA A 8 16.57 6.84 -8.91
N LEU A 9 17.67 6.61 -8.16
CA LEU A 9 18.81 5.85 -8.67
C LEU A 9 18.50 4.36 -8.92
N ARG A 10 17.43 3.84 -8.30
CA ARG A 10 16.99 2.43 -8.40
C ARG A 10 15.50 2.34 -8.70
N THR A 11 14.99 3.26 -9.52
CA THR A 11 13.62 3.23 -10.05
C THR A 11 13.29 1.85 -10.62
N TRP A 12 12.23 1.21 -10.11
CA TRP A 12 11.79 -0.14 -10.48
C TRP A 12 12.78 -1.28 -10.21
N GLN A 13 13.84 -1.03 -9.43
CA GLN A 13 14.89 -2.02 -9.11
C GLN A 13 14.90 -2.41 -7.62
N THR A 14 13.88 -2.02 -6.85
CA THR A 14 13.82 -2.33 -5.41
C THR A 14 13.59 -3.83 -5.20
N HIS A 15 14.17 -4.39 -4.13
CA HIS A 15 14.04 -5.80 -3.73
C HIS A 15 14.57 -6.84 -4.74
N MET A 16 14.97 -6.46 -5.94
CA MET A 16 15.48 -7.36 -6.97
C MET A 16 16.88 -7.90 -6.60
N VAL A 17 17.06 -9.22 -6.66
CA VAL A 17 18.36 -9.88 -6.49
C VAL A 17 18.93 -10.30 -7.85
N ALA A 18 18.15 -11.07 -8.61
CA ALA A 18 18.41 -11.36 -10.02
C ALA A 18 17.21 -10.94 -10.86
N HIS A 19 17.49 -10.56 -12.11
CA HIS A 19 16.48 -9.98 -12.99
C HIS A 19 15.32 -10.95 -13.27
N ALA A 20 14.10 -10.53 -12.92
CA ALA A 20 12.85 -11.25 -13.17
C ALA A 20 12.80 -12.68 -12.59
N LEU A 21 13.53 -12.95 -11.51
CA LEU A 21 13.50 -14.23 -10.81
C LEU A 21 12.81 -14.11 -9.46
N HIS A 22 11.93 -15.08 -9.19
CA HIS A 22 11.23 -15.21 -7.92
C HIS A 22 12.17 -15.74 -6.83
N TYR A 23 12.12 -15.12 -5.65
CA TYR A 23 12.73 -15.64 -4.43
C TYR A 23 11.76 -15.50 -3.26
N LYS A 24 11.69 -16.55 -2.42
CA LYS A 24 10.86 -16.60 -1.20
C LYS A 24 11.07 -15.36 -0.31
N GLN A 25 12.30 -14.85 -0.26
CA GLN A 25 12.68 -13.77 0.64
C GLN A 25 12.20 -12.37 0.19
N ILE A 26 11.76 -12.21 -1.06
CA ILE A 26 11.48 -10.87 -1.62
C ILE A 26 10.10 -10.75 -2.27
N TYR A 27 9.41 -11.86 -2.53
CA TYR A 27 8.17 -11.83 -3.31
C TYR A 27 7.04 -11.03 -2.62
N SER A 28 7.00 -11.04 -1.28
CA SER A 28 6.10 -10.20 -0.48
C SER A 28 6.31 -8.70 -0.67
N TYR A 29 7.45 -8.27 -1.18
CA TYR A 29 7.78 -6.86 -1.43
C TYR A 29 7.79 -6.52 -2.91
N LEU A 30 8.27 -7.43 -3.76
CA LEU A 30 8.23 -7.27 -5.22
C LEU A 30 6.80 -7.13 -5.75
N GLY A 31 5.83 -7.77 -5.09
CA GLY A 31 4.43 -7.65 -5.49
C GLY A 31 3.88 -6.22 -5.44
N ILE A 32 4.45 -5.35 -4.59
CA ILE A 32 4.13 -3.91 -4.57
C ILE A 32 4.54 -3.26 -5.88
N LEU A 33 5.75 -3.51 -6.38
CA LEU A 33 6.21 -2.95 -7.65
C LEU A 33 5.41 -3.52 -8.82
N GLU A 34 5.15 -4.82 -8.84
CA GLU A 34 4.38 -5.44 -9.90
C GLU A 34 2.97 -4.85 -9.98
N ALA A 35 2.28 -4.73 -8.83
CA ALA A 35 0.96 -4.11 -8.73
C ALA A 35 0.95 -2.64 -9.21
N LEU A 36 1.98 -1.87 -8.86
CA LEU A 36 2.10 -0.47 -9.26
C LEU A 36 2.49 -0.27 -10.73
N SER A 37 3.10 -1.28 -11.37
CA SER A 37 3.64 -1.15 -12.73
C SER A 37 2.56 -0.91 -13.79
N GLY A 38 1.36 -1.46 -13.57
CA GLY A 38 0.18 -1.28 -14.42
C GLY A 38 -0.92 -0.40 -13.82
N ALA A 39 -0.72 0.11 -12.59
CA ALA A 39 -1.75 0.86 -11.89
C ALA A 39 -1.97 2.27 -12.49
N ALA A 40 -3.21 2.76 -12.39
CA ALA A 40 -3.60 4.11 -12.79
C ALA A 40 -3.16 5.19 -11.76
N VAL A 41 -1.90 5.17 -11.36
CA VAL A 41 -1.26 6.14 -10.45
C VAL A 41 0.12 6.55 -10.96
N GLU A 42 0.56 7.75 -10.59
CA GLU A 42 1.94 8.18 -10.86
C GLU A 42 2.88 7.70 -9.75
N VAL A 43 3.96 7.02 -10.14
CA VAL A 43 4.93 6.44 -9.20
C VAL A 43 6.27 7.16 -9.31
N VAL A 44 6.68 7.79 -8.22
CA VAL A 44 8.01 8.39 -8.04
C VAL A 44 8.80 7.66 -6.96
N PHE A 45 10.13 7.66 -7.07
CA PHE A 45 11.03 7.01 -6.11
C PHE A 45 11.86 8.07 -5.39
N LEU A 46 11.72 8.14 -4.07
CA LEU A 46 12.35 9.15 -3.22
C LEU A 46 13.40 8.51 -2.33
N SER A 47 14.52 9.21 -2.13
CA SER A 47 15.53 8.78 -1.15
C SER A 47 15.26 9.40 0.22
N PHE A 48 15.69 8.74 1.29
CA PHE A 48 15.63 9.35 2.64
C PHE A 48 16.36 10.69 2.70
N ASP A 49 17.53 10.80 2.06
CA ASP A 49 18.31 12.03 2.05
C ASP A 49 17.60 13.16 1.29
N GLN A 50 16.87 12.85 0.21
CA GLN A 50 16.02 13.82 -0.49
C GLN A 50 14.91 14.34 0.41
N VAL A 51 14.20 13.45 1.13
CA VAL A 51 13.13 13.86 2.05
C VAL A 51 13.68 14.69 3.22
N ILE A 52 14.89 14.40 3.69
CA ILE A 52 15.55 15.20 4.73
C ILE A 52 15.91 16.60 4.21
N ALA A 53 16.44 16.69 2.99
CA ALA A 53 16.90 17.95 2.42
C ALA A 53 15.74 18.87 2.01
N ASP A 54 14.75 18.30 1.32
CA ASP A 54 13.74 19.06 0.57
C ASP A 54 12.31 18.84 1.11
N GLY A 55 12.12 17.88 2.01
CA GLY A 55 10.79 17.44 2.43
C GLY A 55 10.15 16.46 1.43
N VAL A 56 8.89 16.10 1.71
CA VAL A 56 8.08 15.32 0.78
C VAL A 56 7.56 16.25 -0.33
N PRO A 57 7.74 15.92 -1.62
CA PRO A 57 7.21 16.74 -2.71
C PRO A 57 5.70 16.96 -2.59
N ALA A 58 5.24 18.17 -2.93
CA ALA A 58 3.85 18.59 -2.70
C ALA A 58 2.81 17.86 -3.58
N ASP A 59 3.25 17.24 -4.67
CA ASP A 59 2.46 16.43 -5.60
C ASP A 59 2.38 14.95 -5.20
N VAL A 60 3.06 14.54 -4.12
CA VAL A 60 2.99 13.17 -3.60
C VAL A 60 1.83 13.06 -2.62
N ASP A 61 0.81 12.27 -2.98
CA ASP A 61 -0.32 12.00 -2.08
C ASP A 61 0.03 10.97 -0.99
N VAL A 62 0.78 9.92 -1.34
CA VAL A 62 1.04 8.77 -0.47
C VAL A 62 2.51 8.35 -0.54
N LEU A 63 3.13 8.11 0.61
CA LEU A 63 4.43 7.45 0.72
C LEU A 63 4.27 5.96 0.97
N ILE A 64 5.12 5.14 0.33
CA ILE A 64 5.23 3.71 0.62
C ILE A 64 6.64 3.43 1.16
N ASN A 65 6.74 2.84 2.34
CA ASN A 65 7.99 2.30 2.87
C ASN A 65 7.80 0.80 3.12
N ALA A 66 8.66 -0.02 2.51
CA ALA A 66 8.49 -1.47 2.48
C ALA A 66 9.83 -2.19 2.56
N GLY A 67 9.86 -3.30 3.29
CA GLY A 67 11.02 -4.20 3.37
C GLY A 67 11.31 -4.69 4.80
N ASP A 68 12.25 -5.61 4.91
CA ASP A 68 12.73 -6.11 6.21
C ASP A 68 13.62 -5.07 6.92
N ALA A 69 13.65 -5.14 8.24
CA ALA A 69 14.43 -4.26 9.10
C ALA A 69 15.93 -4.31 8.76
N GLY A 70 16.56 -3.14 8.77
CA GLY A 70 18.00 -3.01 8.47
C GLY A 70 18.37 -3.09 6.99
N THR A 71 17.41 -3.27 6.08
CA THR A 71 17.64 -3.20 4.63
C THR A 71 17.65 -1.76 4.13
N ALA A 72 18.18 -1.57 2.92
CA ALA A 72 18.11 -0.29 2.21
C ALA A 72 16.66 0.13 1.88
N PHE A 73 15.72 -0.82 1.88
CA PHE A 73 14.32 -0.59 1.51
C PHE A 73 13.49 -0.12 2.71
N SER A 74 13.60 -0.81 3.86
CA SER A 74 12.98 -0.32 5.10
C SER A 74 13.68 0.94 5.59
N GLY A 75 15.01 1.00 5.61
CA GLY A 75 15.81 2.20 5.85
C GLY A 75 16.78 2.15 7.03
N GLY A 76 16.64 1.19 7.94
CA GLY A 76 17.59 0.99 9.05
C GLY A 76 17.92 2.27 9.83
N GLN A 77 19.21 2.63 9.92
CA GLN A 77 19.67 3.78 10.72
C GLN A 77 19.15 5.15 10.25
N HIS A 78 18.58 5.25 9.04
CA HIS A 78 17.96 6.50 8.59
C HIS A 78 16.82 6.93 9.52
N TRP A 79 16.13 5.98 10.17
CA TRP A 79 15.06 6.24 11.12
C TRP A 79 15.52 6.81 12.46
N ALA A 80 16.82 6.81 12.74
CA ALA A 80 17.39 7.52 13.89
C ALA A 80 17.49 9.04 13.64
N ARG A 81 17.28 9.51 12.40
CA ARG A 81 17.39 10.93 12.05
C ARG A 81 16.09 11.67 12.34
N PRO A 82 16.06 12.60 13.31
CA PRO A 82 14.83 13.31 13.68
C PRO A 82 14.27 14.17 12.55
N GLU A 83 15.10 14.63 11.61
CA GLU A 83 14.69 15.40 10.44
C GLU A 83 13.78 14.58 9.53
N LEU A 84 14.14 13.33 9.27
CA LEU A 84 13.34 12.40 8.45
C LEU A 84 11.99 12.11 9.11
N LEU A 85 12.02 11.74 10.39
CA LEU A 85 10.80 11.47 11.15
C LEU A 85 9.87 12.68 11.18
N SER A 86 10.43 13.88 11.41
CA SER A 86 9.66 15.12 11.46
C SER A 86 9.06 15.49 10.11
N ALA A 87 9.80 15.27 9.01
CA ALA A 87 9.30 15.52 7.66
C ALA A 87 8.11 14.62 7.32
N ILE A 88 8.20 13.32 7.62
CA ILE A 88 7.11 12.37 7.33
C ILE A 88 5.92 12.59 8.26
N ARG A 89 6.14 12.80 9.57
CA ARG A 89 5.05 13.14 10.50
C ARG A 89 4.31 14.39 10.06
N ARG A 90 5.03 15.45 9.65
CA ARG A 90 4.40 16.68 9.15
C ARG A 90 3.57 16.40 7.91
N PHE A 91 4.13 15.69 6.93
CA PHE A 91 3.45 15.32 5.70
C PHE A 91 2.12 14.60 5.97
N VAL A 92 2.16 13.55 6.79
CA VAL A 92 0.94 12.78 7.11
C VAL A 92 -0.03 13.61 7.96
N TYR A 93 0.45 14.31 8.98
CA TYR A 93 -0.41 15.16 9.82
C TYR A 93 -1.18 16.23 9.03
N GLN A 94 -0.62 16.67 7.90
CA GLN A 94 -1.21 17.67 6.99
C GLN A 94 -2.08 17.08 5.87
N GLY A 95 -2.34 15.76 5.86
CA GLY A 95 -3.24 15.14 4.88
C GLY A 95 -2.58 14.11 3.96
N GLY A 96 -1.26 13.92 4.05
CA GLY A 96 -0.57 12.88 3.29
C GLY A 96 -0.87 11.48 3.81
N GLY A 97 -0.71 10.47 2.95
CA GLY A 97 -0.84 9.06 3.32
C GLY A 97 0.51 8.37 3.57
N LEU A 98 0.56 7.41 4.49
CA LEU A 98 1.69 6.49 4.64
C LEU A 98 1.22 5.04 4.57
N VAL A 99 1.76 4.27 3.63
CA VAL A 99 1.59 2.81 3.58
C VAL A 99 2.91 2.15 3.99
N GLY A 100 2.86 1.38 5.07
CA GLY A 100 3.98 0.59 5.57
C GLY A 100 3.79 -0.89 5.25
N VAL A 101 4.79 -1.55 4.65
CA VAL A 101 4.73 -2.99 4.31
C VAL A 101 5.89 -3.77 4.91
N GLY A 102 5.59 -4.83 5.66
CA GLY A 102 6.58 -5.67 6.34
C GLY A 102 7.13 -5.01 7.61
N GLU A 103 8.37 -4.54 7.59
CA GLU A 103 8.99 -3.84 8.73
C GLU A 103 9.27 -2.35 8.40
N PRO A 104 8.22 -1.56 8.11
CA PRO A 104 8.36 -0.15 7.76
C PRO A 104 8.88 0.64 8.96
N SER A 105 9.74 1.63 8.71
CA SER A 105 10.31 2.47 9.77
C SER A 105 11.07 1.73 10.88
N ALA A 106 11.48 0.48 10.62
CA ALA A 106 12.07 -0.37 11.64
C ALA A 106 13.49 0.07 12.05
N HIS A 107 13.60 0.52 13.30
CA HIS A 107 14.84 0.82 13.99
C HIS A 107 14.57 0.82 15.50
N LEU A 108 15.17 -0.08 16.27
CA LEU A 108 14.90 -0.17 17.71
C LEU A 108 15.45 1.05 18.45
N GLN A 109 14.58 2.02 18.76
CA GLN A 109 14.94 3.25 19.46
C GLN A 109 13.69 3.86 20.12
N ASN A 110 13.87 4.69 21.14
CA ASN A 110 12.79 5.46 21.77
C ASN A 110 11.65 4.60 22.35
N GLY A 111 11.95 3.35 22.73
CA GLY A 111 10.97 2.41 23.28
C GLY A 111 10.01 1.80 22.26
N ARG A 112 10.28 1.94 20.95
CA ARG A 112 9.50 1.37 19.85
C ARG A 112 10.40 0.72 18.81
N PHE A 113 9.85 -0.18 18.01
CA PHE A 113 10.59 -0.75 16.89
C PHE A 113 10.29 0.00 15.59
N PHE A 114 9.02 0.15 15.23
CA PHE A 114 8.61 1.03 14.15
C PHE A 114 8.63 2.48 14.64
N GLN A 115 9.53 3.28 14.07
CA GLN A 115 9.69 4.69 14.48
C GLN A 115 8.54 5.60 14.05
N LEU A 116 7.65 5.11 13.18
CA LEU A 116 6.40 5.75 12.76
C LEU A 116 5.16 4.94 13.16
N ALA A 117 5.28 4.10 14.21
CA ALA A 117 4.19 3.26 14.69
C ALA A 117 2.91 4.05 15.00
N GLU A 118 3.03 5.29 15.51
CA GLU A 118 1.89 6.16 15.80
C GLU A 118 1.13 6.64 14.56
N ILE A 119 1.76 6.58 13.37
CA ILE A 119 1.08 6.84 12.11
C ILE A 119 0.37 5.57 11.66
N LEU A 120 1.08 4.43 11.72
CA LEU A 120 0.61 3.15 11.20
C LEU A 120 -0.42 2.46 12.11
N GLY A 121 -0.55 2.88 13.37
CA GLY A 121 -1.40 2.25 14.39
C GLY A 121 -0.87 0.93 14.94
N VAL A 122 0.28 0.45 14.46
CA VAL A 122 0.86 -0.85 14.85
C VAL A 122 2.34 -0.76 15.16
N ASP A 123 2.82 -1.68 15.98
CA ASP A 123 4.25 -1.94 16.20
C ASP A 123 4.49 -3.46 16.31
N LYS A 124 5.76 -3.87 16.31
CA LYS A 124 6.18 -5.26 16.39
C LYS A 124 6.82 -5.57 17.73
N GLU A 125 6.34 -6.60 18.41
CA GLU A 125 6.92 -7.10 19.66
C GLU A 125 8.23 -7.86 19.38
N LEU A 126 9.25 -7.61 20.21
CA LEU A 126 10.60 -8.16 20.08
C LEU A 126 11.07 -8.95 21.32
N GLY A 127 10.17 -9.22 22.27
CA GLY A 127 10.44 -9.86 23.55
C GLY A 127 10.70 -8.88 24.71
N PHE A 128 10.65 -7.57 24.45
CA PHE A 128 10.93 -6.54 25.47
C PHE A 128 9.68 -6.06 26.21
N SER A 129 8.48 -6.20 25.63
CA SER A 129 7.23 -5.72 26.22
C SER A 129 6.20 -6.82 26.49
N LEU A 130 6.66 -8.06 26.67
CA LEU A 130 5.80 -9.23 26.96
C LEU A 130 5.05 -9.10 28.30
N SER A 131 5.55 -8.30 29.24
CA SER A 131 4.84 -8.00 30.49
C SER A 131 3.70 -6.98 30.33
N THR A 132 3.51 -6.45 29.12
CA THR A 132 2.42 -5.54 28.78
C THR A 132 1.46 -6.26 27.82
N ASP A 133 0.25 -6.53 28.29
CA ASP A 133 -0.80 -7.14 27.48
C ASP A 133 -1.13 -6.31 26.24
N LYS A 134 -1.43 -6.99 25.14
CA LYS A 134 -1.87 -6.38 23.88
C LYS A 134 -3.37 -6.65 23.73
N TYR A 135 -4.18 -5.65 24.04
CA TYR A 135 -5.63 -5.84 24.21
C TYR A 135 -6.45 -5.68 22.93
N PHE A 136 -5.94 -4.95 21.93
CA PHE A 136 -6.68 -4.59 20.72
C PHE A 136 -6.51 -5.68 19.65
N THR A 137 -7.54 -6.51 19.49
CA THR A 137 -7.47 -7.72 18.64
C THR A 137 -8.71 -7.93 17.76
N GLN A 138 -9.70 -7.04 17.85
CA GLN A 138 -10.94 -7.17 17.11
C GLN A 138 -10.79 -6.55 15.71
N ALA A 139 -10.85 -7.38 14.68
CA ALA A 139 -10.92 -6.92 13.30
C ALA A 139 -12.30 -6.33 12.96
N ARG A 140 -12.32 -5.37 12.02
CA ARG A 140 -13.53 -4.77 11.46
C ARG A 140 -14.21 -5.75 10.49
N ASP A 141 -15.53 -5.87 10.58
CA ASP A 141 -16.32 -6.69 9.65
C ASP A 141 -16.35 -6.11 8.22
N SER A 142 -16.17 -4.80 8.08
CA SER A 142 -16.17 -4.12 6.79
C SER A 142 -15.29 -2.88 6.82
N HIS A 143 -14.60 -2.60 5.71
CA HIS A 143 -13.78 -1.42 5.53
C HIS A 143 -13.61 -1.12 4.04
N PHE A 144 -13.35 0.15 3.68
CA PHE A 144 -13.17 0.54 2.27
C PHE A 144 -12.05 -0.25 1.58
N ILE A 145 -10.95 -0.50 2.30
CA ILE A 145 -9.78 -1.20 1.75
C ILE A 145 -10.11 -2.66 1.38
N THR A 146 -10.92 -3.34 2.20
CA THR A 146 -11.26 -4.76 2.02
C THR A 146 -12.55 -4.99 1.24
N ALA A 147 -13.16 -3.94 0.66
CA ALA A 147 -14.51 -4.02 0.10
C ALA A 147 -14.66 -4.92 -1.14
N ASP A 148 -13.57 -5.24 -1.85
CA ASP A 148 -13.58 -6.17 -2.99
C ASP A 148 -13.21 -7.62 -2.60
N LEU A 149 -12.93 -7.89 -1.33
CA LEU A 149 -12.69 -9.25 -0.85
C LEU A 149 -14.01 -9.96 -0.60
N GLU A 150 -14.07 -11.25 -0.91
CA GLU A 150 -15.20 -12.08 -0.52
C GLU A 150 -15.32 -12.17 1.01
N VAL A 151 -16.53 -12.39 1.51
CA VAL A 151 -16.76 -12.53 2.96
C VAL A 151 -15.95 -13.72 3.50
N GLY A 152 -15.01 -13.44 4.40
CA GLY A 152 -14.12 -14.43 4.99
C GLY A 152 -12.87 -14.75 4.16
N GLN A 153 -12.67 -14.08 3.02
CA GLN A 153 -11.42 -14.15 2.27
C GLN A 153 -10.32 -13.40 3.04
N VAL A 154 -9.22 -14.10 3.30
CA VAL A 154 -8.00 -13.52 3.87
C VAL A 154 -7.04 -13.20 2.72
N PRO A 155 -6.55 -11.95 2.59
CA PRO A 155 -5.52 -11.63 1.61
C PRO A 155 -4.26 -12.49 1.80
N ASP A 156 -3.58 -12.79 0.70
CA ASP A 156 -2.26 -13.42 0.78
C ASP A 156 -1.23 -12.35 1.19
N PHE A 157 -0.70 -12.45 2.42
CA PHE A 157 0.37 -11.57 2.93
C PHE A 157 1.78 -12.13 2.66
N GLY A 158 1.89 -13.24 1.92
CA GLY A 158 3.15 -13.90 1.59
C GLY A 158 3.88 -14.42 2.83
N GLU A 159 5.16 -14.07 2.97
CA GLU A 159 5.96 -14.39 4.16
C GLU A 159 5.38 -13.80 5.46
N SER A 160 4.52 -12.77 5.37
CA SER A 160 3.88 -12.08 6.49
C SER A 160 4.89 -11.55 7.53
N MET A 161 4.37 -11.08 8.67
CA MET A 161 5.15 -10.58 9.79
C MET A 161 4.57 -11.07 11.11
N HIS A 162 5.47 -11.52 11.99
CA HIS A 162 5.11 -12.03 13.30
C HIS A 162 5.13 -10.97 14.39
N ASN A 163 4.31 -11.20 15.42
CA ASN A 163 4.21 -10.42 16.65
C ASN A 163 3.79 -8.97 16.45
N LEU A 164 2.98 -8.69 15.43
CA LEU A 164 2.42 -7.36 15.19
C LEU A 164 1.20 -7.14 16.09
N TYR A 165 1.13 -5.97 16.70
CA TYR A 165 0.04 -5.60 17.58
C TYR A 165 -0.41 -4.15 17.33
N ALA A 166 -1.71 -3.91 17.51
CA ALA A 166 -2.29 -2.58 17.46
C ALA A 166 -1.95 -1.79 18.73
N LEU A 167 -1.67 -0.49 18.57
CA LEU A 167 -1.23 0.38 19.66
C LEU A 167 -2.38 0.88 20.54
N SER A 168 -3.57 1.01 19.95
CA SER A 168 -4.71 1.65 20.59
C SER A 168 -6.03 1.20 19.95
N GLU A 169 -7.16 1.52 20.59
CA GLU A 169 -8.50 1.18 20.08
C GLU A 169 -8.88 1.96 18.82
N GLU A 170 -8.20 3.08 18.55
CA GLU A 170 -8.35 3.88 17.34
C GLU A 170 -7.76 3.19 16.10
N THR A 171 -6.93 2.16 16.28
CA THR A 171 -6.40 1.38 15.15
C THR A 171 -7.51 0.51 14.57
N GLU A 172 -7.87 0.76 13.32
CA GLU A 172 -8.81 -0.07 12.57
C GLU A 172 -8.09 -1.32 12.08
N ILE A 173 -8.18 -2.40 12.85
CA ILE A 173 -7.63 -3.70 12.46
C ILE A 173 -8.51 -4.27 11.34
N LEU A 174 -7.91 -4.58 10.19
CA LEU A 174 -8.61 -5.04 9.00
C LEU A 174 -8.41 -6.54 8.75
N GLU A 175 -7.29 -7.08 9.22
CA GLU A 175 -7.07 -8.51 9.32
C GLU A 175 -6.32 -8.82 10.62
N TYR A 176 -6.88 -9.78 11.36
CA TYR A 176 -6.29 -10.34 12.57
C TYR A 176 -6.46 -11.85 12.56
N SER A 177 -5.35 -12.57 12.55
CA SER A 177 -5.34 -14.02 12.70
C SER A 177 -4.08 -14.47 13.43
N ASN A 178 -4.10 -15.69 13.96
CA ASN A 178 -2.95 -16.29 14.67
C ASN A 178 -2.41 -15.47 15.86
N GLY A 179 -3.19 -14.55 16.41
CA GLY A 179 -2.78 -13.68 17.51
C GLY A 179 -2.00 -12.43 17.09
N GLU A 180 -2.05 -12.06 15.81
CA GLU A 180 -1.23 -11.01 15.22
C GLU A 180 -2.07 -10.13 14.27
N VAL A 181 -1.67 -8.86 14.11
CA VAL A 181 -2.26 -7.95 13.12
C VAL A 181 -1.54 -8.13 11.78
N HIS A 182 -2.26 -8.47 10.71
CA HIS A 182 -1.66 -8.52 9.35
C HIS A 182 -2.03 -7.31 8.49
N MET A 183 -3.10 -6.60 8.82
CA MET A 183 -3.49 -5.38 8.13
C MET A 183 -4.22 -4.41 9.06
N ALA A 184 -3.87 -3.13 8.98
CA ALA A 184 -4.50 -2.09 9.79
C ALA A 184 -4.56 -0.74 9.06
N ALA A 185 -5.51 0.09 9.46
CA ALA A 185 -5.62 1.50 9.09
C ALA A 185 -5.68 2.37 10.35
N HIS A 186 -5.18 3.60 10.27
CA HIS A 186 -5.12 4.49 11.42
C HIS A 186 -5.10 5.96 10.98
N ASP A 187 -5.98 6.78 11.55
CA ASP A 187 -5.99 8.22 11.31
C ASP A 187 -4.84 8.91 12.07
N TYR A 188 -4.17 9.88 11.44
CA TYR A 188 -3.10 10.67 12.05
C TYR A 188 -3.18 12.14 11.61
N GLY A 189 -3.76 12.98 12.45
CA GLY A 189 -4.02 14.39 12.11
C GLY A 189 -5.06 14.49 11.00
N GLN A 190 -4.69 15.08 9.86
CA GLN A 190 -5.54 15.16 8.67
C GLN A 190 -5.27 14.05 7.65
N GLY A 191 -4.27 13.19 7.88
CA GLY A 191 -3.91 12.10 6.98
C GLY A 191 -4.04 10.74 7.65
N ARG A 192 -3.53 9.70 6.99
CA ARG A 192 -3.76 8.30 7.35
C ARG A 192 -2.54 7.43 7.17
N GLY A 193 -2.40 6.46 8.08
CA GLY A 193 -1.49 5.32 7.95
C GLY A 193 -2.24 4.06 7.56
N VAL A 194 -1.61 3.21 6.75
CA VAL A 194 -2.03 1.84 6.47
C VAL A 194 -0.84 0.92 6.66
N TYR A 195 -1.04 -0.19 7.35
CA TYR A 195 -0.06 -1.25 7.52
C TYR A 195 -0.50 -2.53 6.80
N LEU A 196 0.46 -3.20 6.15
CA LEU A 196 0.32 -4.51 5.52
C LEU A 196 1.50 -5.39 5.93
N ALA A 197 1.26 -6.62 6.37
CA ALA A 197 2.35 -7.54 6.73
C ALA A 197 3.19 -7.99 5.53
N GLY A 198 2.61 -8.01 4.34
CA GLY A 198 3.26 -8.31 3.08
C GLY A 198 2.27 -8.21 1.92
N LEU A 199 2.76 -8.10 0.69
CA LEU A 199 1.90 -7.94 -0.47
C LEU A 199 2.49 -8.61 -1.73
N PRO A 200 2.44 -9.96 -1.82
CA PRO A 200 2.66 -10.68 -3.07
C PRO A 200 1.77 -10.16 -4.21
N TYR A 201 2.26 -10.29 -5.44
CA TYR A 201 1.44 -9.92 -6.60
C TYR A 201 0.31 -10.92 -6.81
N SER A 202 -0.91 -10.38 -6.85
CA SER A 202 -2.10 -11.05 -7.36
C SER A 202 -3.09 -9.97 -7.83
N ILE A 203 -4.14 -10.36 -8.55
CA ILE A 203 -5.22 -9.46 -8.94
C ILE A 203 -5.87 -8.82 -7.69
N ASP A 204 -6.15 -9.64 -6.67
CA ASP A 204 -6.78 -9.20 -5.43
C ASP A 204 -5.86 -8.26 -4.64
N ASN A 205 -4.57 -8.59 -4.50
CA ASN A 205 -3.62 -7.75 -3.78
C ASN A 205 -3.32 -6.44 -4.52
N THR A 206 -3.38 -6.45 -5.86
CA THR A 206 -3.27 -5.22 -6.65
C THR A 206 -4.46 -4.31 -6.34
N ARG A 207 -5.68 -4.86 -6.33
CA ARG A 207 -6.88 -4.11 -5.94
C ARG A 207 -6.82 -3.61 -4.49
N LEU A 208 -6.37 -4.46 -3.57
CA LEU A 208 -6.20 -4.14 -2.16
C LEU A 208 -5.24 -2.96 -1.97
N LEU A 209 -4.08 -2.99 -2.63
CA LEU A 209 -3.12 -1.89 -2.60
C LEU A 209 -3.73 -0.60 -3.17
N MET A 210 -4.43 -0.67 -4.30
CA MET A 210 -5.09 0.51 -4.87
C MET A 210 -6.10 1.12 -3.90
N ARG A 211 -6.93 0.31 -3.24
CA ARG A 211 -7.85 0.81 -2.21
C ARG A 211 -7.11 1.39 -1.01
N ALA A 212 -6.00 0.77 -0.58
CA ALA A 212 -5.16 1.31 0.50
C ALA A 212 -4.59 2.69 0.15
N LEU A 213 -4.13 2.89 -1.09
CA LEU A 213 -3.61 4.18 -1.56
C LEU A 213 -4.71 5.25 -1.58
N TYR A 214 -5.89 4.94 -2.13
CA TYR A 214 -7.00 5.88 -2.17
C TYR A 214 -7.51 6.22 -0.77
N TYR A 215 -7.59 5.25 0.14
CA TYR A 215 -7.96 5.49 1.53
C TYR A 215 -6.94 6.36 2.25
N ALA A 216 -5.64 6.04 2.12
CA ALA A 216 -4.56 6.79 2.76
C ALA A 216 -4.49 8.24 2.27
N ALA A 217 -4.91 8.50 1.03
CA ALA A 217 -4.97 9.83 0.41
C ALA A 217 -6.29 10.58 0.65
N HIS A 218 -7.26 10.02 1.39
CA HIS A 218 -8.63 10.55 1.52
C HIS A 218 -9.36 10.76 0.17
N LYS A 219 -9.14 9.85 -0.78
CA LYS A 219 -9.68 9.90 -2.15
C LYS A 219 -10.75 8.83 -2.41
N GLU A 220 -11.36 8.22 -1.40
CA GLU A 220 -12.33 7.13 -1.57
C GLU A 220 -13.48 7.50 -2.55
N ALA A 221 -13.93 8.76 -2.54
CA ALA A 221 -14.96 9.26 -3.45
C ALA A 221 -14.55 9.26 -4.94
N ASP A 222 -13.25 9.28 -5.22
CA ASP A 222 -12.69 9.28 -6.58
C ASP A 222 -12.34 7.88 -7.07
N PHE A 223 -12.48 6.84 -6.23
CA PHE A 223 -12.04 5.48 -6.55
C PHE A 223 -12.73 4.88 -7.78
N ASN A 224 -14.00 5.24 -8.01
CA ASN A 224 -14.77 4.78 -9.16
C ASN A 224 -14.60 5.65 -10.41
N LYS A 225 -13.60 6.54 -10.48
CA LYS A 225 -13.30 7.27 -11.72
C LYS A 225 -12.34 6.46 -12.56
N TRP A 226 -12.69 6.20 -13.82
CA TRP A 226 -11.88 5.36 -14.73
C TRP A 226 -11.56 4.00 -14.08
N HIS A 227 -12.63 3.31 -13.65
CA HIS A 227 -12.53 2.15 -12.79
C HIS A 227 -13.32 0.96 -13.35
N SER A 228 -13.00 -0.24 -12.88
CA SER A 228 -13.69 -1.48 -13.22
C SER A 228 -14.13 -2.18 -11.95
N SER A 229 -15.38 -2.64 -11.87
CA SER A 229 -15.85 -3.42 -10.71
C SER A 229 -15.16 -4.78 -10.60
N ASN A 230 -14.70 -5.35 -11.72
CA ASN A 230 -13.96 -6.61 -11.76
C ASN A 230 -12.43 -6.33 -11.61
N PRO A 231 -11.78 -6.81 -10.54
CA PRO A 231 -10.34 -6.65 -10.33
C PRO A 231 -9.46 -7.18 -11.47
N ALA A 232 -9.95 -8.15 -12.25
CA ALA A 232 -9.25 -8.73 -13.39
C ALA A 232 -9.23 -7.83 -14.65
N VAL A 233 -9.96 -6.71 -14.61
CA VAL A 233 -10.09 -5.76 -15.71
C VAL A 233 -9.65 -4.38 -15.25
N GLU A 234 -8.84 -3.70 -16.06
CA GLU A 234 -8.34 -2.35 -15.79
C GLU A 234 -8.86 -1.34 -16.80
N VAL A 235 -8.93 -0.07 -16.39
CA VAL A 235 -9.38 1.05 -17.23
C VAL A 235 -8.28 2.10 -17.26
N HIS A 236 -7.87 2.49 -18.47
CA HIS A 236 -6.77 3.42 -18.73
C HIS A 236 -7.28 4.59 -19.56
N ALA A 237 -7.33 5.79 -18.97
CA ALA A 237 -7.92 6.97 -19.61
C ALA A 237 -6.87 7.89 -20.22
N TYR A 238 -7.18 8.42 -21.41
CA TYR A 238 -6.35 9.39 -22.13
C TYR A 238 -7.19 10.64 -22.48
N PRO A 239 -7.52 11.51 -21.49
CA PRO A 239 -8.39 12.67 -21.70
C PRO A 239 -7.93 13.60 -22.82
N ALA A 240 -6.62 13.81 -22.95
CA ALA A 240 -6.04 14.62 -24.03
C ALA A 240 -6.29 14.07 -25.45
N LYS A 241 -6.71 12.81 -25.57
CA LYS A 241 -7.05 12.13 -26.82
C LYS A 241 -8.53 11.78 -26.95
N GLY A 242 -9.34 12.08 -25.94
CA GLY A 242 -10.77 11.75 -25.93
C GLY A 242 -11.07 10.25 -25.90
N LYS A 243 -10.14 9.41 -25.44
CA LYS A 243 -10.27 7.94 -25.46
C LYS A 243 -9.91 7.31 -24.12
N TYR A 244 -10.43 6.12 -23.86
CA TYR A 244 -9.93 5.23 -22.81
C TYR A 244 -9.88 3.78 -23.31
N ALA A 245 -9.05 2.96 -22.66
CA ALA A 245 -8.90 1.55 -22.93
C ALA A 245 -9.39 0.73 -21.74
N ILE A 246 -10.11 -0.35 -22.02
CA ILE A 246 -10.54 -1.35 -21.05
C ILE A 246 -9.76 -2.64 -21.36
N VAL A 247 -8.99 -3.13 -20.39
CA VAL A 247 -8.03 -4.22 -20.58
C VAL A 247 -8.41 -5.41 -19.71
N ASN A 248 -8.67 -6.56 -20.33
CA ASN A 248 -8.80 -7.82 -19.63
C ASN A 248 -7.42 -8.43 -19.38
N ASN A 249 -6.98 -8.50 -18.12
CA ASN A 249 -5.67 -9.02 -17.73
C ASN A 249 -5.60 -10.56 -17.65
N THR A 250 -6.66 -11.26 -18.09
CA THR A 250 -6.75 -12.72 -18.01
C THR A 250 -6.85 -13.37 -19.39
N ALA A 251 -6.61 -14.69 -19.43
CA ALA A 251 -6.79 -15.51 -20.62
C ALA A 251 -8.24 -16.03 -20.77
N GLU A 252 -9.17 -15.57 -19.93
CA GLU A 252 -10.57 -15.98 -19.93
C GLU A 252 -11.48 -14.78 -20.25
N PRO A 253 -12.68 -14.98 -20.82
CA PRO A 253 -13.65 -13.92 -20.98
C PRO A 253 -14.04 -13.31 -19.62
N GLN A 254 -14.21 -12.00 -19.58
CA GLN A 254 -14.59 -11.27 -18.36
C GLN A 254 -15.83 -10.41 -18.60
N VAL A 255 -16.65 -10.28 -17.56
CA VAL A 255 -17.74 -9.30 -17.50
C VAL A 255 -17.43 -8.33 -16.37
N THR A 256 -17.63 -7.04 -16.60
CA THR A 256 -17.38 -6.01 -15.61
C THR A 256 -18.32 -4.82 -15.78
N THR A 257 -18.51 -4.07 -14.71
CA THR A 257 -19.06 -2.71 -14.77
C THR A 257 -17.90 -1.73 -14.87
N VAL A 258 -17.81 -1.00 -15.98
CA VAL A 258 -16.82 0.06 -16.20
C VAL A 258 -17.41 1.41 -15.83
N TYR A 259 -16.63 2.23 -15.12
CA TYR A 259 -16.96 3.58 -14.73
C TYR A 259 -16.08 4.59 -15.48
N ASP A 260 -16.69 5.63 -16.05
CA ASP A 260 -15.99 6.71 -16.74
C ASP A 260 -15.41 7.76 -15.77
N GLY A 261 -14.90 8.87 -16.31
CA GLY A 261 -14.34 9.98 -15.51
C GLY A 261 -15.36 10.76 -14.67
N GLN A 262 -16.67 10.59 -14.93
CA GLN A 262 -17.76 11.16 -14.15
C GLN A 262 -18.36 10.14 -13.15
N GLY A 263 -17.86 8.90 -13.16
CA GLY A 263 -18.40 7.81 -12.35
C GLY A 263 -19.69 7.21 -12.93
N ILE A 264 -20.03 7.50 -14.19
CA ILE A 264 -21.17 6.88 -14.87
C ILE A 264 -20.73 5.48 -15.31
N SER A 265 -21.57 4.50 -15.01
CA SER A 265 -21.24 3.09 -15.19
C SER A 265 -22.02 2.43 -16.33
N HIS A 266 -21.39 1.49 -17.03
CA HIS A 266 -22.06 0.57 -17.94
C HIS A 266 -21.38 -0.82 -17.92
N GLU A 267 -22.12 -1.85 -18.33
CA GLU A 267 -21.60 -3.22 -18.38
C GLU A 267 -20.83 -3.48 -19.67
N VAL A 268 -19.70 -4.16 -19.54
CA VAL A 268 -18.80 -4.52 -20.65
C VAL A 268 -18.44 -6.00 -20.53
N SER A 269 -18.65 -6.73 -21.63
CA SER A 269 -18.16 -8.11 -21.80
C SER A 269 -16.94 -8.10 -22.70
N LEU A 270 -15.83 -8.65 -22.22
CA LEU A 270 -14.54 -8.70 -22.91
C LEU A 270 -14.18 -10.16 -23.22
N ALA A 271 -13.65 -10.42 -24.42
CA ALA A 271 -13.02 -11.68 -24.74
C ALA A 271 -11.71 -11.87 -23.95
N ALA A 272 -11.18 -13.09 -23.98
CA ALA A 272 -9.88 -13.43 -23.41
C ALA A 272 -8.79 -12.45 -23.91
N SER A 273 -8.11 -11.80 -22.97
CA SER A 273 -7.03 -10.84 -23.23
C SER A 273 -7.41 -9.67 -24.17
N GLU A 274 -8.70 -9.34 -24.28
CA GLU A 274 -9.17 -8.23 -25.10
C GLU A 274 -8.71 -6.88 -24.51
N ILE A 275 -8.27 -5.99 -25.41
CA ILE A 275 -8.16 -4.56 -25.15
C ILE A 275 -9.22 -3.86 -26.00
N ARG A 276 -10.21 -3.24 -25.34
CA ARG A 276 -11.26 -2.47 -25.99
C ARG A 276 -10.99 -0.98 -25.87
N TRP A 277 -11.14 -0.25 -26.96
CA TRP A 277 -11.01 1.21 -26.98
C TRP A 277 -12.38 1.86 -27.12
N GLU A 278 -12.65 2.86 -26.29
CA GLU A 278 -13.90 3.62 -26.26
C GLU A 278 -13.60 5.14 -26.22
N GLU A 279 -14.58 5.95 -26.61
CA GLU A 279 -14.49 7.42 -26.60
C GLU A 279 -15.01 7.96 -25.25
N ILE A 280 -14.45 9.09 -24.80
CA ILE A 280 -14.85 9.81 -23.57
C ILE A 280 -16.11 10.64 -23.79
#